data_AF-K5VNE9-F1
#
_entry.id   AF-K5VNE9-F1
#
_cell.length_a   1.000
_cell.length_b   1.000
_cell.length_c   1.000
_cell.angle_alpha   90.00
_cell.angle_beta   90.00
_cell.angle_gamma   90.00
#
_symmetry.space_group_name_H-M   'P 1'
#
loop_
_entity.id
_entity.type
_entity.pdbx_description
1 polymer ?
#
loop_
_entity_poly.entity_id
_entity_poly.type
_entity_poly.pdbx_seq_one_letter_code
_entity_poly.pdbx_strand_id
1 'polypeptide(L)'
;MASVASTAYALGSLYPPQIATFITPRIAPPPPDPDHPSAIAYTEELESRLQKLPVLNELRTRSDAHEWYETRPYMSVPKEQLANSLTGGTLRGPAKLALPPVVRARKDESEAVVIMHVGTGLCGHEGIVHGGLLATLLDESLGRIALLNLPDKIGVTAYLNVNYRAPTRADQFIIIKTKLDELNGRKVKVSGVIEDVDGKVLAEANALFIQPKYAKLLNAKKLHARMGTPADPNEPPTEGSLTPSPAIPPVKAL
;
A
#
# COMPACT_ATOMS: atom_id res chain seq x y z
N MET A 1 -6.82 24.95 41.00
CA MET A 1 -6.01 25.62 39.94
C MET A 1 -4.71 24.87 39.63
N ALA A 2 -3.88 24.50 40.61
CA ALA A 2 -2.61 23.78 40.36
C ALA A 2 -2.77 22.36 39.76
N SER A 3 -3.77 21.59 40.20
CA SER A 3 -4.00 20.22 39.71
C SER A 3 -4.38 20.16 38.22
N VAL A 4 -5.14 21.13 37.71
CA VAL A 4 -5.55 21.17 36.31
C VAL A 4 -4.36 21.47 35.39
N ALA A 5 -3.44 22.33 35.83
CA ALA A 5 -2.24 22.68 35.07
C ALA A 5 -1.27 21.49 34.95
N SER A 6 -1.11 20.68 36.01
CA SER A 6 -0.27 19.48 35.98
C SER A 6 -0.84 18.41 35.04
N THR A 7 -2.16 18.20 35.05
CA THR A 7 -2.83 17.26 34.13
C THR A 7 -2.75 17.73 32.68
N ALA A 8 -2.96 19.03 32.42
CA ALA A 8 -2.84 19.60 31.08
C ALA A 8 -1.40 19.54 30.53
N TYR A 9 -0.40 19.77 31.38
CA TYR A 9 1.01 19.62 31.02
C TYR A 9 1.37 18.15 30.74
N ALA A 10 0.91 17.21 31.58
CA ALA A 10 1.10 15.78 31.36
C ALA A 10 0.48 15.33 30.02
N LEU A 11 -0.77 15.72 29.76
CA LEU A 11 -1.46 15.44 28.49
C LEU A 11 -0.75 16.11 27.30
N GLY A 12 -0.33 17.37 27.42
CA GLY A 12 0.42 18.07 26.39
C GLY A 12 1.82 17.50 26.13
N SER A 13 2.45 16.88 27.13
CA SER A 13 3.74 16.20 26.97
C SER A 13 3.61 14.80 26.34
N LEU A 14 2.50 14.10 26.65
CA LEU A 14 2.16 12.82 26.04
C LEU A 14 1.72 13.00 24.58
N TYR A 15 0.95 14.07 24.31
CA TYR A 15 0.38 14.43 23.01
C TYR A 15 0.84 15.84 22.59
N PRO A 16 2.14 16.03 22.29
CA PRO A 16 2.64 17.33 21.87
C PRO A 16 1.89 17.82 20.63
N PRO A 17 1.58 19.13 20.56
CA PRO A 17 0.97 19.71 19.36
C PRO A 17 1.88 19.43 18.15
N GLN A 18 1.29 19.21 16.97
CA GLN A 18 1.98 18.72 15.78
C GLN A 18 3.22 19.54 15.36
N ILE A 19 3.27 20.83 15.72
CA ILE A 19 4.41 21.71 15.49
C ILE A 19 5.61 21.30 16.37
N ALA A 20 5.37 20.93 17.63
CA ALA A 20 6.43 20.58 18.58
C ALA A 20 7.17 19.30 18.20
N THR A 21 6.52 18.34 17.53
CA THR A 21 7.20 17.14 17.00
C THR A 21 8.20 17.44 15.87
N PHE A 22 8.06 18.58 15.15
CA PHE A 22 9.09 19.01 14.19
C PHE A 22 10.34 19.59 14.87
N ILE A 23 10.21 20.06 16.12
CA ILE A 23 11.29 20.72 16.86
C ILE A 23 12.05 19.69 17.72
N THR A 24 11.35 18.71 18.27
CA THR A 24 11.95 17.71 19.17
C THR A 24 11.57 16.30 18.73
N PRO A 25 12.30 15.75 17.75
CA PRO A 25 11.94 14.47 17.22
C PRO A 25 12.18 13.31 18.22
N ARG A 26 11.17 12.48 18.50
CA ARG A 26 11.27 11.20 19.22
C ARG A 26 12.03 10.19 18.36
N ILE A 27 13.13 9.66 18.87
CA ILE A 27 13.88 8.61 18.16
C ILE A 27 13.00 7.37 18.04
N ALA A 28 12.64 6.97 16.81
CA ALA A 28 11.95 5.71 16.58
C ALA A 28 12.91 4.54 16.89
N PRO A 29 12.48 3.54 17.67
CA PRO A 29 13.30 2.36 17.91
C PRO A 29 13.58 1.62 16.59
N PRO A 30 14.71 0.91 16.48
CA PRO A 30 14.99 0.11 15.29
C PRO A 30 13.88 -0.93 15.07
N PRO A 31 13.60 -1.31 13.81
CA PRO A 31 12.64 -2.37 13.51
C PRO A 31 13.01 -3.65 14.29
N PRO A 32 12.05 -4.28 15.00
CA PRO A 32 12.33 -5.53 15.70
C PRO A 32 12.67 -6.63 14.68
N ASP A 33 13.46 -7.61 15.13
CA ASP A 33 13.72 -8.83 14.37
C ASP A 33 12.37 -9.48 14.00
N PRO A 34 12.09 -9.76 12.71
CA PRO A 34 10.85 -10.42 12.28
C PRO A 34 10.53 -11.70 13.04
N ASP A 35 11.55 -12.39 13.53
CA ASP A 35 11.43 -13.71 14.17
C ASP A 35 11.16 -13.58 15.68
N HIS A 36 11.29 -12.36 16.22
CA HIS A 36 11.05 -12.11 17.63
C HIS A 36 9.54 -12.20 17.95
N PRO A 37 9.13 -12.84 19.06
CA PRO A 37 7.72 -13.00 19.41
C PRO A 37 6.91 -11.70 19.42
N SER A 38 7.54 -10.57 19.78
CA SER A 38 6.88 -9.26 19.75
C SER A 38 6.59 -8.75 18.33
N ALA A 39 7.43 -9.09 17.34
CA ALA A 39 7.23 -8.70 15.95
C ALA A 39 6.08 -9.50 15.30
N ILE A 40 5.97 -10.77 15.67
CA ILE A 40 4.86 -11.64 15.27
C ILE A 40 3.55 -11.10 15.84
N ALA A 41 3.50 -10.87 17.16
CA ALA A 41 2.32 -10.31 17.82
C ALA A 41 1.91 -8.95 17.25
N TYR A 42 2.87 -8.06 16.97
CA TYR A 42 2.62 -6.77 16.30
C TYR A 42 1.98 -6.95 14.92
N THR A 43 2.48 -7.89 14.12
CA THR A 43 1.97 -8.12 12.76
C THR A 43 0.56 -8.72 12.80
N GLU A 44 0.29 -9.65 13.73
CA GLU A 44 -1.04 -10.22 13.94
C GLU A 44 -2.06 -9.17 14.41
N GLU A 45 -1.66 -8.29 15.32
CA GLU A 45 -2.49 -7.18 15.78
C GLU A 45 -2.80 -6.20 14.63
N LEU A 46 -1.78 -5.85 13.83
CA LEU A 46 -1.97 -5.02 12.64
C LEU A 46 -2.95 -5.66 11.66
N GLU A 47 -2.84 -6.97 11.39
CA GLU A 47 -3.76 -7.67 10.48
C GLU A 47 -5.18 -7.65 11.05
N SER A 48 -5.35 -7.84 12.36
CA SER A 48 -6.65 -7.71 13.03
C SER A 48 -7.24 -6.30 12.87
N ARG A 49 -6.42 -5.26 13.04
CA ARG A 49 -6.83 -3.86 12.84
C ARG A 49 -7.25 -3.59 11.40
N LEU A 50 -6.46 -4.06 10.43
CA LEU A 50 -6.73 -3.95 9.00
C LEU A 50 -8.10 -4.54 8.65
N GLN A 51 -8.41 -5.75 9.13
CA GLN A 51 -9.69 -6.43 8.86
C GLN A 51 -10.90 -5.71 9.47
N LYS A 52 -10.68 -4.92 10.53
CA LYS A 52 -11.73 -4.17 11.23
C LYS A 52 -11.90 -2.74 10.73
N LEU A 53 -11.13 -2.31 9.72
CA LEU A 53 -11.22 -0.95 9.20
C LEU A 53 -12.63 -0.70 8.61
N PRO A 54 -13.31 0.40 9.00
CA PRO A 54 -14.63 0.73 8.47
C PRO A 54 -14.66 0.81 6.94
N VAL A 55 -13.64 1.43 6.33
CA VAL A 55 -13.52 1.55 4.88
C VAL A 55 -13.43 0.20 4.17
N LEU A 56 -12.76 -0.79 4.75
CA LEU A 56 -12.68 -2.13 4.16
C LEU A 56 -14.04 -2.84 4.26
N ASN A 57 -14.71 -2.72 5.42
CA ASN A 57 -16.04 -3.28 5.60
C ASN A 57 -17.05 -2.66 4.63
N GLU A 58 -17.04 -1.33 4.48
CA GLU A 58 -17.87 -0.61 3.51
C GLU A 58 -17.65 -1.10 2.07
N LEU A 59 -16.38 -1.26 1.66
CA LEU A 59 -16.05 -1.79 0.32
C LEU A 59 -16.55 -3.21 0.09
N ARG A 60 -16.69 -4.01 1.16
CA ARG A 60 -17.21 -5.39 1.11
C ARG A 60 -18.74 -5.45 1.14
N THR A 61 -19.42 -4.47 1.73
CA THR A 61 -20.88 -4.47 1.92
C THR A 61 -21.65 -3.51 1.01
N ARG A 62 -20.96 -2.66 0.23
CA ARG A 62 -21.59 -1.74 -0.75
C ARG A 62 -22.47 -2.49 -1.75
N SER A 63 -23.48 -1.82 -2.30
CA SER A 63 -24.49 -2.43 -3.18
C SER A 63 -23.90 -3.07 -4.44
N ASP A 64 -22.83 -2.49 -4.96
CA ASP A 64 -22.08 -2.96 -6.14
C ASP A 64 -20.91 -3.87 -5.76
N ALA A 65 -20.77 -4.33 -4.50
CA ALA A 65 -19.62 -5.13 -4.06
C ALA A 65 -19.37 -6.40 -4.90
N HIS A 66 -20.41 -6.93 -5.56
CA HIS A 66 -20.36 -8.07 -6.47
C HIS A 66 -19.60 -7.78 -7.79
N GLU A 67 -19.44 -6.51 -8.16
CA GLU A 67 -18.62 -6.06 -9.30
C GLU A 67 -17.14 -5.94 -8.94
N TRP A 68 -16.79 -6.11 -7.67
CA TRP A 68 -15.43 -6.00 -7.17
C TRP A 68 -14.90 -7.39 -6.80
N TYR A 69 -13.57 -7.52 -6.81
CA TYR A 69 -12.86 -8.66 -6.24
C TYR A 69 -11.82 -8.17 -5.25
N GLU A 70 -11.48 -9.01 -4.28
CA GLU A 70 -10.43 -8.75 -3.30
C GLU A 70 -9.20 -9.58 -3.60
N THR A 71 -8.00 -9.02 -3.45
CA THR A 71 -6.75 -9.76 -3.61
C THR A 71 -5.66 -9.25 -2.67
N ARG A 72 -4.60 -10.07 -2.53
CA ARG A 72 -3.41 -9.82 -1.71
C ARG A 72 -2.16 -9.89 -2.60
N PRO A 73 -1.70 -8.75 -3.15
CA PRO A 73 -0.46 -8.70 -3.92
C PRO A 73 0.72 -9.32 -3.16
N TYR A 74 1.60 -9.99 -3.92
CA TYR A 74 2.80 -10.71 -3.46
C TYR A 74 2.58 -11.95 -2.57
N MET A 75 1.38 -12.20 -2.03
CA MET A 75 1.14 -13.33 -1.10
C MET A 75 1.41 -14.71 -1.72
N SER A 76 1.12 -14.88 -3.00
CA SER A 76 1.32 -16.13 -3.73
C SER A 76 2.71 -16.25 -4.35
N VAL A 77 3.57 -15.24 -4.20
CA VAL A 77 4.90 -15.19 -4.82
C VAL A 77 5.95 -15.73 -3.85
N PRO A 78 6.77 -16.72 -4.25
CA PRO A 78 7.84 -17.24 -3.40
C PRO A 78 8.79 -16.13 -2.93
N LYS A 79 9.20 -16.18 -1.66
CA LYS A 79 10.01 -15.14 -1.02
C LYS A 79 11.34 -14.88 -1.73
N GLU A 80 11.96 -15.92 -2.25
CA GLU A 80 13.23 -15.85 -2.98
C GLU A 80 13.09 -14.99 -4.25
N GLN A 81 11.90 -14.97 -4.85
CA GLN A 81 11.60 -14.13 -6.01
C GLN A 81 11.25 -12.69 -5.64
N LEU A 82 10.94 -12.44 -4.37
CA LEU A 82 10.65 -11.11 -3.82
C LEU A 82 11.90 -10.43 -3.25
N ALA A 83 12.99 -11.17 -3.03
CA ALA A 83 14.24 -10.61 -2.49
C ALA A 83 14.75 -9.40 -3.28
N ASN A 84 14.54 -9.39 -4.60
CA ASN A 84 14.90 -8.30 -5.51
C ASN A 84 13.71 -7.40 -5.89
N SER A 85 12.67 -7.35 -5.05
CA SER A 85 11.53 -6.45 -5.19
C SER A 85 11.57 -5.39 -4.10
N LEU A 86 11.49 -4.11 -4.48
CA LEU A 86 11.53 -3.00 -3.52
C LEU A 86 10.36 -3.09 -2.53
N THR A 87 9.11 -3.08 -3.02
CA THR A 87 7.89 -3.09 -2.21
C THR A 87 7.46 -4.50 -1.79
N GLY A 88 7.77 -5.52 -2.59
CA GLY A 88 7.47 -6.93 -2.30
C GLY A 88 8.46 -7.59 -1.35
N GLY A 89 9.68 -7.05 -1.19
CA GLY A 89 10.75 -7.64 -0.37
C GLY A 89 11.53 -6.64 0.47
N THR A 90 12.36 -5.79 -0.12
CA THR A 90 13.32 -4.91 0.60
C THR A 90 12.66 -4.03 1.67
N LEU A 91 11.47 -3.51 1.39
CA LEU A 91 10.70 -2.66 2.29
C LEU A 91 9.71 -3.43 3.17
N ARG A 92 9.73 -4.77 3.16
CA ARG A 92 8.90 -5.61 4.03
C ARG A 92 9.51 -5.80 5.41
N GLY A 93 8.63 -6.02 6.37
CA GLY A 93 8.98 -6.35 7.75
C GLY A 93 8.31 -5.46 8.79
N PRO A 94 8.46 -5.80 10.08
CA PRO A 94 7.98 -4.99 11.18
C PRO A 94 8.46 -3.55 11.09
N ALA A 95 7.63 -2.59 11.52
CA ALA A 95 7.89 -1.16 11.38
C ALA A 95 8.13 -0.66 9.94
N LYS A 96 7.99 -1.49 8.89
CA LYS A 96 8.02 -1.09 7.48
C LYS A 96 6.67 -1.37 6.82
N LEU A 97 6.64 -1.99 5.64
CA LEU A 97 5.43 -2.55 5.03
C LEU A 97 5.17 -3.93 5.65
N ALA A 98 4.62 -3.93 6.86
CA ALA A 98 4.49 -5.13 7.69
C ALA A 98 3.48 -6.15 7.14
N LEU A 99 2.44 -5.67 6.44
CA LEU A 99 1.37 -6.52 5.91
C LEU A 99 1.30 -6.46 4.38
N PRO A 100 0.99 -7.58 3.72
CA PRO A 100 0.51 -7.56 2.33
C PRO A 100 -0.70 -6.63 2.21
N PRO A 101 -0.74 -5.72 1.22
CA PRO A 101 -1.88 -4.84 1.06
C PRO A 101 -3.16 -5.64 0.79
N VAL A 102 -4.31 -5.09 1.22
CA VAL A 102 -5.61 -5.51 0.67
C VAL A 102 -5.86 -4.68 -0.57
N VAL A 103 -6.20 -5.32 -1.68
CA VAL A 103 -6.65 -4.62 -2.88
C VAL A 103 -8.08 -5.04 -3.17
N ARG A 104 -8.99 -4.08 -3.22
CA ARG A 104 -10.34 -4.24 -3.78
C ARG A 104 -10.32 -3.59 -5.16
N ALA A 105 -10.54 -4.34 -6.22
CA ALA A 105 -10.55 -3.82 -7.59
C ALA A 105 -11.86 -4.16 -8.29
N ARG A 106 -12.34 -3.29 -9.18
CA ARG A 106 -13.49 -3.62 -10.05
C ARG A 106 -13.05 -4.69 -11.04
N LYS A 107 -13.97 -5.59 -11.39
CA LYS A 107 -13.73 -6.69 -12.34
C LYS A 107 -13.43 -6.20 -13.76
N ASP A 108 -13.82 -4.97 -14.10
CA ASP A 108 -13.47 -4.30 -15.35
C ASP A 108 -12.11 -3.58 -15.30
N GLU A 109 -11.40 -3.65 -14.18
CA GLU A 109 -10.11 -2.98 -13.91
C GLU A 109 -10.15 -1.45 -14.10
N SER A 110 -11.33 -0.84 -14.01
CA SER A 110 -11.48 0.62 -14.10
C SER A 110 -11.04 1.34 -12.83
N GLU A 111 -11.16 0.68 -11.67
CA GLU A 111 -10.90 1.26 -10.36
C GLU A 111 -10.29 0.23 -9.40
N ALA A 112 -9.46 0.70 -8.48
CA ALA A 112 -9.04 -0.09 -7.33
C ALA A 112 -8.86 0.78 -6.07
N VAL A 113 -9.03 0.13 -4.92
CA VAL A 113 -8.70 0.66 -3.61
C VAL A 113 -7.67 -0.26 -2.96
N VAL A 114 -6.50 0.29 -2.64
CA VAL A 114 -5.40 -0.38 -1.97
C VAL A 114 -5.33 0.11 -0.53
N ILE A 115 -5.39 -0.81 0.42
CA ILE A 115 -5.29 -0.51 1.85
C ILE A 115 -3.99 -1.11 2.36
N MET A 116 -3.14 -0.27 2.95
CA MET A 116 -1.87 -0.71 3.50
C MET A 116 -1.40 0.11 4.69
N HIS A 117 -0.64 -0.52 5.57
CA HIS A 117 0.01 0.13 6.70
C HIS A 117 1.38 0.68 6.28
N VAL A 118 1.72 1.86 6.78
CA VAL A 118 3.03 2.50 6.58
C VAL A 118 3.74 2.69 7.91
N GLY A 119 4.75 1.85 8.18
CA GLY A 119 5.47 1.86 9.45
C GLY A 119 6.51 2.98 9.61
N THR A 120 7.02 3.12 10.84
CA THR A 120 7.97 4.16 11.26
C THR A 120 9.35 4.04 10.62
N GLY A 121 9.78 2.84 10.24
CA GLY A 121 11.04 2.58 9.51
C GLY A 121 11.05 3.07 8.06
N LEU A 122 9.94 3.67 7.61
CA LEU A 122 9.78 4.25 6.28
C LEU A 122 9.67 5.79 6.32
N CYS A 123 10.02 6.39 7.47
CA CYS A 123 10.04 7.82 7.65
C CYS A 123 11.18 8.49 6.87
N GLY A 124 10.90 9.68 6.32
CA GLY A 124 11.91 10.59 5.77
C GLY A 124 12.27 11.71 6.74
N HIS A 125 11.29 12.13 7.53
CA HIS A 125 11.46 12.97 8.71
C HIS A 125 10.78 12.26 9.88
N GLU A 126 11.16 12.60 11.10
CA GLU A 126 10.70 11.88 12.28
C GLU A 126 9.16 11.89 12.40
N GLY A 127 8.57 10.70 12.51
CA GLY A 127 7.12 10.48 12.50
C GLY A 127 6.39 10.81 11.17
N ILE A 128 7.11 11.10 10.08
CA ILE A 128 6.58 11.42 8.75
C ILE A 128 7.14 10.47 7.70
N VAL A 129 6.24 9.72 7.07
CA VAL A 129 6.55 8.81 5.96
C VAL A 129 7.24 9.58 4.83
N HIS A 130 8.32 9.01 4.30
CA HIS A 130 9.11 9.65 3.25
C HIS A 130 8.25 9.89 2.00
N GLY A 131 8.26 11.11 1.46
CA GLY A 131 7.46 11.46 0.27
C GLY A 131 7.76 10.55 -0.93
N GLY A 132 9.03 10.21 -1.14
CA GLY A 132 9.44 9.23 -2.15
C GLY A 132 8.82 7.84 -1.97
N LEU A 133 8.53 7.38 -0.75
CA LEU A 133 7.79 6.14 -0.57
C LEU A 133 6.34 6.31 -1.04
N LEU A 134 5.68 7.42 -0.71
CA LEU A 134 4.32 7.68 -1.18
C LEU A 134 4.26 7.69 -2.72
N ALA A 135 5.25 8.31 -3.37
CA ALA A 135 5.40 8.26 -4.83
C ALA A 135 5.58 6.82 -5.34
N THR A 136 6.42 6.01 -4.68
CA THR A 136 6.59 4.58 -5.03
C THR A 136 5.28 3.80 -4.89
N LEU A 137 4.52 4.01 -3.81
CA LEU A 137 3.25 3.32 -3.59
C LEU A 137 2.17 3.75 -4.59
N LEU A 138 2.16 5.03 -4.98
CA LEU A 138 1.32 5.54 -6.06
C LEU A 138 1.70 4.93 -7.41
N ASP A 139 2.99 4.87 -7.74
CA ASP A 139 3.46 4.26 -8.99
C ASP A 139 3.04 2.79 -9.11
N GLU A 140 3.24 2.00 -8.07
CA GLU A 140 2.82 0.58 -8.05
C GLU A 140 1.29 0.43 -8.15
N SER A 141 0.53 1.24 -7.42
CA SER A 141 -0.94 1.16 -7.39
C SER A 141 -1.58 1.61 -8.71
N LEU A 142 -1.06 2.69 -9.30
CA LEU A 142 -1.47 3.19 -10.61
C LEU A 142 -1.02 2.24 -11.72
N GLY A 143 0.19 1.69 -11.59
CA GLY A 143 0.76 0.70 -12.49
C GLY A 143 -0.10 -0.55 -12.57
N ARG A 144 -0.65 -1.03 -11.45
CA ARG A 144 -1.60 -2.15 -11.45
C ARG A 144 -2.77 -1.91 -12.43
N ILE A 145 -3.48 -0.79 -12.29
CA ILE A 145 -4.62 -0.45 -13.15
C ILE A 145 -4.16 -0.31 -14.61
N ALA A 146 -3.05 0.41 -14.82
CA ALA A 146 -2.59 0.68 -16.16
C ALA A 146 -2.14 -0.59 -16.90
N LEU A 147 -1.34 -1.45 -16.25
CA LEU A 147 -0.87 -2.71 -16.82
C LEU A 147 -2.05 -3.64 -17.11
N LEU A 148 -3.01 -3.77 -16.19
CA LEU A 148 -4.18 -4.63 -16.39
C LEU A 148 -5.11 -4.14 -17.51
N ASN A 149 -4.98 -2.90 -17.97
CA ASN A 149 -5.71 -2.38 -19.12
C ASN A 149 -4.90 -2.32 -20.43
N LEU A 150 -3.60 -2.63 -20.40
CA LEU A 150 -2.79 -2.67 -21.61
C LEU A 150 -3.07 -3.94 -22.45
N PRO A 151 -2.88 -3.90 -23.79
CA PRO A 151 -3.16 -5.04 -24.66
C PRO A 151 -2.41 -6.33 -24.27
N ASP A 152 -1.09 -6.23 -24.06
CA ASP A 152 -0.22 -7.35 -23.67
C ASP A 152 0.01 -7.40 -22.15
N LYS A 153 -0.74 -6.57 -21.40
CA LYS A 153 -0.66 -6.45 -19.93
C LYS A 153 0.73 -6.15 -19.36
N ILE A 154 1.59 -5.55 -20.18
CA ILE A 154 2.96 -5.16 -19.85
C ILE A 154 3.11 -3.68 -20.13
N GLY A 155 3.57 -2.93 -19.14
CA GLY A 155 3.78 -1.49 -19.25
C GLY A 155 4.95 -1.03 -18.42
N VAL A 156 5.44 0.17 -18.75
CA VAL A 156 6.41 0.91 -17.96
C VAL A 156 5.86 2.31 -17.69
N THR A 157 6.22 2.89 -16.55
CA THR A 157 5.90 4.28 -16.22
C THR A 157 6.66 5.21 -17.15
N ALA A 158 5.94 6.01 -17.93
CA ALA A 158 6.53 7.06 -18.77
C ALA A 158 6.54 8.41 -18.05
N TYR A 159 5.56 8.65 -17.19
CA TYR A 159 5.41 9.88 -16.43
C TYR A 159 4.62 9.62 -15.15
N LEU A 160 5.03 10.28 -14.07
CA LEU A 160 4.33 10.32 -12.79
C LEU A 160 4.40 11.76 -12.24
N ASN A 161 3.25 12.39 -12.04
CA ASN A 161 3.11 13.63 -11.28
C ASN A 161 2.60 13.29 -9.88
N VAL A 162 3.17 13.90 -8.84
CA VAL A 162 2.67 13.75 -7.47
C VAL A 162 2.55 15.11 -6.81
N ASN A 163 1.37 15.42 -6.29
CA ASN A 163 1.13 16.58 -5.44
C ASN A 163 0.96 16.12 -4.00
N TYR A 164 1.87 16.52 -3.10
CA TYR A 164 1.77 16.24 -1.68
C TYR A 164 0.88 17.31 -1.03
N ARG A 165 -0.25 16.88 -0.46
CA ARG A 165 -1.28 17.77 0.11
C ARG A 165 -1.14 17.93 1.61
N ALA A 166 -0.73 16.88 2.32
CA ALA A 166 -0.52 16.92 3.76
C ALA A 166 0.59 15.94 4.19
N PRO A 167 1.25 16.18 5.35
CA PRO A 167 2.22 15.23 5.89
C PRO A 167 1.56 13.89 6.25
N THR A 168 2.11 12.79 5.74
CA THR A 168 1.67 11.43 6.10
C THR A 168 2.37 10.98 7.37
N ARG A 169 1.63 10.90 8.48
CA ARG A 169 2.14 10.30 9.73
C ARG A 169 2.48 8.82 9.53
N ALA A 170 3.49 8.32 10.21
CA ALA A 170 3.77 6.89 10.23
C ALA A 170 2.87 6.12 11.21
N ASP A 171 2.92 4.79 11.14
CA ASP A 171 2.16 3.83 11.94
C ASP A 171 0.63 3.93 11.77
N GLN A 172 0.18 4.34 10.59
CA GLN A 172 -1.23 4.39 10.21
C GLN A 172 -1.51 3.55 8.96
N PHE A 173 -2.78 3.29 8.71
CA PHE A 173 -3.26 2.79 7.43
C PHE A 173 -3.47 3.96 6.47
N ILE A 174 -3.06 3.78 5.23
CA ILE A 174 -3.37 4.68 4.12
C ILE A 174 -4.26 3.96 3.11
N ILE A 175 -5.13 4.73 2.46
CA ILE A 175 -6.08 4.26 1.47
C ILE A 175 -5.70 4.89 0.13
N ILE A 176 -5.25 4.06 -0.82
CA ILE A 176 -4.90 4.52 -2.16
C ILE A 176 -6.05 4.16 -3.10
N LYS A 177 -6.76 5.17 -3.59
CA LYS A 177 -7.82 4.99 -4.59
C LYS A 177 -7.25 5.30 -5.96
N THR A 178 -7.40 4.41 -6.91
CA THR A 178 -6.89 4.56 -8.28
C THR A 178 -8.02 4.37 -9.29
N LYS A 179 -7.90 5.09 -10.41
CA LYS A 179 -8.86 5.02 -11.51
C LYS A 179 -8.17 5.09 -12.86
N LEU A 180 -8.82 4.46 -13.83
CA LEU A 180 -8.50 4.56 -15.25
C LEU A 180 -9.09 5.85 -15.81
N ASP A 181 -8.26 6.68 -16.46
CA ASP A 181 -8.71 7.93 -17.07
C ASP A 181 -8.86 7.82 -18.60
N GLU A 182 -7.88 7.21 -19.28
CA GLU A 182 -7.88 7.13 -20.74
C GLU A 182 -7.10 5.91 -21.24
N LEU A 183 -7.68 5.21 -22.22
CA LEU A 183 -7.03 4.14 -22.98
C LEU A 183 -6.82 4.57 -24.43
N ASN A 184 -5.56 4.58 -24.88
CA ASN A 184 -5.20 4.93 -26.24
C ASN A 184 -4.12 3.99 -26.79
N GLY A 185 -4.55 2.82 -27.24
CA GLY A 185 -3.69 1.78 -27.81
C GLY A 185 -2.64 1.29 -26.82
N ARG A 186 -1.39 1.75 -26.98
CA ARG A 186 -0.26 1.40 -26.09
C ARG A 186 -0.05 2.37 -24.94
N LYS A 187 -0.95 3.33 -24.73
CA LYS A 187 -0.85 4.38 -23.71
C LYS A 187 -2.06 4.29 -22.79
N VAL A 188 -1.81 4.35 -21.49
CA VAL A 188 -2.85 4.34 -20.46
C VAL A 188 -2.60 5.48 -19.49
N LYS A 189 -3.57 6.37 -19.34
CA LYS A 189 -3.57 7.41 -18.30
C LYS A 189 -4.38 6.93 -17.12
N VAL A 190 -3.83 7.15 -15.94
CA VAL A 190 -4.43 6.77 -14.66
C VAL A 190 -4.18 7.88 -13.66
N SER A 191 -5.07 7.99 -12.68
CA SER A 191 -4.91 8.90 -11.56
C SER A 191 -5.33 8.25 -10.27
N GLY A 192 -4.88 8.82 -9.17
CA GLY A 192 -5.18 8.28 -7.86
C GLY A 192 -4.85 9.24 -6.73
N VAL A 193 -5.34 8.88 -5.56
CA VAL A 193 -5.24 9.67 -4.34
C VAL A 193 -4.87 8.76 -3.18
N ILE A 194 -3.99 9.22 -2.31
CA ILE A 194 -3.74 8.66 -0.99
C ILE A 194 -4.53 9.47 0.02
N GLU A 195 -5.37 8.79 0.79
CA GLU A 195 -6.10 9.32 1.93
C GLU A 195 -5.64 8.63 3.22
N ASP A 196 -5.83 9.30 4.36
CA ASP A 196 -5.88 8.59 5.65
C ASP A 196 -7.24 7.90 5.84
N VAL A 197 -7.41 7.18 6.96
CA VAL A 197 -8.65 6.45 7.26
C VAL A 197 -9.86 7.36 7.48
N ASP A 198 -9.64 8.65 7.73
CA ASP A 198 -10.68 9.66 7.92
C ASP A 198 -11.03 10.39 6.60
N GLY A 199 -10.40 10.00 5.49
CA GLY A 199 -10.66 10.55 4.15
C GLY A 199 -9.90 11.84 3.83
N LYS A 200 -8.93 12.25 4.67
CA LYS A 200 -8.11 13.42 4.36
C LYS A 200 -7.09 13.07 3.28
N VAL A 201 -7.07 13.86 2.21
CA VAL A 201 -6.09 13.70 1.14
C VAL A 201 -4.68 14.04 1.63
N LEU A 202 -3.78 13.07 1.49
CA LEU A 202 -2.36 13.18 1.85
C LEU A 202 -1.51 13.47 0.61
N ALA A 203 -1.77 12.78 -0.50
CA ALA A 203 -1.13 13.00 -1.78
C ALA A 203 -2.07 12.59 -2.92
N GLU A 204 -1.88 13.17 -4.10
CA GLU A 204 -2.58 12.78 -5.32
C GLU A 204 -1.58 12.66 -6.47
N ALA A 205 -1.92 11.86 -7.47
CA ALA A 205 -1.06 11.66 -8.63
C ALA A 205 -1.85 11.41 -9.91
N ASN A 206 -1.20 11.74 -11.02
CA ASN A 206 -1.59 11.30 -12.35
C ASN A 206 -0.36 10.75 -13.08
N ALA A 207 -0.55 9.66 -13.81
CA ALA A 207 0.53 8.94 -14.46
C ALA A 207 0.17 8.51 -15.87
N LEU A 208 1.20 8.30 -16.68
CA LEU A 208 1.12 7.73 -18.01
C LEU A 208 1.96 6.46 -18.05
N PHE A 209 1.33 5.35 -18.40
CA PHE A 209 2.01 4.09 -18.66
C PHE A 209 2.00 3.77 -20.15
N ILE A 210 3.09 3.17 -20.61
CA ILE A 210 3.26 2.83 -22.02
C ILE A 210 3.66 1.36 -22.15
N GLN A 211 2.99 0.64 -23.04
CA GLN A 211 3.42 -0.70 -23.45
C GLN A 211 4.63 -0.60 -24.41
N PRO A 212 5.79 -1.17 -24.05
CA PRO A 212 6.95 -1.22 -24.95
C PRO A 212 6.61 -2.00 -26.23
N LYS A 213 7.22 -1.61 -27.36
CA LYS A 213 6.97 -2.29 -28.65
C LYS A 213 7.36 -3.78 -28.64
N TYR A 214 8.30 -4.15 -27.78
CA TYR A 214 8.79 -5.52 -27.58
C TYR A 214 8.03 -6.29 -26.50
N ALA A 215 6.89 -5.80 -26.01
CA ALA A 215 6.11 -6.44 -24.94
C ALA A 215 5.76 -7.90 -25.23
N LYS A 216 5.49 -8.25 -26.50
CA LYS A 216 5.20 -9.63 -26.94
C LYS A 216 6.34 -10.63 -26.70
N LEU A 217 7.56 -10.15 -26.45
CA LEU A 217 8.73 -10.98 -26.15
C LEU A 217 8.93 -11.16 -24.64
N LEU A 218 8.16 -10.47 -23.80
CA LEU A 218 8.26 -10.51 -22.34
C LEU A 218 7.19 -11.45 -21.76
N ASN A 219 7.54 -12.13 -20.66
CA ASN A 219 6.64 -13.10 -20.02
C ASN A 219 5.65 -12.40 -19.07
N ALA A 220 4.45 -12.10 -19.55
CA ALA A 220 3.38 -11.44 -18.77
C ALA A 220 2.95 -12.24 -17.52
N LYS A 221 3.04 -13.58 -17.53
CA LYS A 221 2.52 -14.43 -16.44
C LYS A 221 3.16 -14.13 -15.08
N LYS A 222 4.46 -13.77 -15.06
CA LYS A 222 5.17 -13.43 -13.81
C LYS A 222 4.70 -12.09 -13.20
N LEU A 223 4.23 -11.16 -14.03
CA LEU A 223 3.78 -9.85 -13.59
C LEU A 223 2.38 -9.94 -12.96
N HIS A 224 1.47 -10.71 -13.58
CA HIS A 224 0.12 -10.96 -13.06
C HIS A 224 0.11 -11.59 -11.67
N ALA A 225 0.94 -12.62 -11.46
CA ALA A 225 1.04 -13.27 -10.16
C ALA A 225 1.46 -12.30 -9.04
N ARG A 226 2.33 -11.33 -9.33
CA ARG A 226 2.75 -10.30 -8.36
C ARG A 226 1.63 -9.31 -8.02
N MET A 227 0.77 -8.99 -8.98
CA MET A 227 -0.38 -8.09 -8.79
C MET A 227 -1.59 -8.76 -8.12
N GLY A 228 -1.50 -10.06 -7.83
CA GLY A 228 -2.57 -10.84 -7.22
C GLY A 228 -3.74 -11.13 -8.18
N THR A 229 -3.51 -11.07 -9.50
CA THR A 229 -4.51 -11.46 -10.50
C THR A 229 -4.25 -12.91 -10.98
N PRO A 230 -5.25 -13.61 -11.56
CA PRO A 230 -5.04 -14.91 -12.19
C PRO A 230 -3.88 -14.91 -13.17
N ALA A 231 -3.23 -16.07 -13.33
CA ALA A 231 -2.06 -16.22 -14.20
C ALA A 231 -2.42 -16.21 -15.70
N ASP A 232 -3.67 -16.52 -16.05
CA ASP A 232 -4.24 -16.33 -17.38
C ASP A 232 -4.96 -14.97 -17.44
N PRO A 233 -4.57 -14.06 -18.36
CA PRO A 233 -5.24 -12.78 -18.56
C PRO A 233 -6.71 -12.87 -19.00
N ASN A 234 -7.15 -14.05 -19.48
CA ASN A 234 -8.52 -14.29 -19.94
C ASN A 234 -9.40 -14.97 -18.88
N GLU A 235 -8.83 -15.40 -17.75
CA GLU A 235 -9.61 -15.93 -16.64
C GLU A 235 -10.21 -14.77 -15.81
N PRO A 236 -11.48 -14.88 -15.39
CA PRO A 236 -12.07 -13.88 -14.51
C PRO A 236 -11.26 -13.80 -13.21
N PRO A 237 -11.10 -12.60 -12.61
CA PRO A 237 -10.39 -12.43 -11.35
C PRO A 237 -10.97 -13.35 -10.27
N THR A 238 -10.19 -14.33 -9.81
CA THR A 238 -10.55 -15.15 -8.66
C THR A 238 -10.41 -14.32 -7.39
N GLU A 239 -11.37 -14.41 -6.47
CA GLU A 239 -11.20 -13.83 -5.14
C GLU A 239 -9.91 -14.39 -4.52
N GLY A 240 -9.00 -13.49 -4.13
CA GLY A 240 -7.86 -13.84 -3.32
C GLY A 240 -8.29 -14.31 -1.93
N SER A 241 -7.38 -14.93 -1.19
CA SER A 241 -7.72 -15.45 0.13
C SER A 241 -8.23 -14.33 1.04
N LEU A 242 -9.49 -14.45 1.47
CA LEU A 242 -10.10 -13.60 2.51
C LEU A 242 -9.53 -13.91 3.90
N THR A 243 -8.75 -14.98 4.02
CA THR A 243 -8.11 -15.34 5.29
C THR A 243 -7.08 -14.28 5.67
N PRO A 244 -6.97 -13.94 6.97
CA PRO A 244 -5.85 -13.14 7.46
C PRO A 244 -4.53 -13.69 6.94
N SER A 245 -3.63 -12.81 6.51
CA SER A 245 -2.28 -13.25 6.17
C SER A 245 -1.65 -13.82 7.45
N PRO A 246 -1.05 -15.03 7.43
CA PRO A 246 -0.16 -15.41 8.49
C PRO A 246 0.94 -14.34 8.62
N ALA A 247 1.42 -14.11 9.85
CA ALA A 247 2.59 -13.26 10.07
C ALA A 247 3.71 -13.67 9.10
N ILE A 248 4.44 -12.69 8.54
CA ILE A 248 5.53 -12.97 7.60
C ILE A 248 6.46 -13.98 8.28
N PRO A 249 6.59 -15.23 7.77
CA PRO A 249 7.41 -16.22 8.45
C PRO A 249 8.87 -15.80 8.45
N PRO A 250 9.70 -16.36 9.32
CA PRO A 250 11.10 -15.98 9.45
C PRO A 250 11.88 -16.03 8.15
N VAL A 251 12.85 -15.11 7.99
CA VAL A 251 13.88 -15.23 6.96
C VAL A 251 15.03 -15.98 7.62
N LYS A 252 15.21 -17.26 7.29
CA LYS A 252 16.46 -17.94 7.64
C LYS A 252 17.59 -17.20 6.92
N ALA A 253 18.41 -16.48 7.66
CA ALA A 253 19.68 -15.98 7.16
C ALA A 253 20.48 -17.18 6.63
N LEU A 254 20.96 -17.07 5.39
CA LEU A 254 21.93 -18.01 4.81
C LEU A 254 23.31 -17.81 5.45
#